data_AF-A0A7K4HNI7-F1
#
_entry.id   AF-A0A7K4HNI7-F1
#
_cell.length_a   1.000
_cell.length_b   1.000
_cell.length_c   1.000
_cell.angle_alpha   90.00
_cell.angle_beta   90.00
_cell.angle_gamma   90.00
#
_symmetry.space_group_name_H-M   'P 1'
#
loop_
_entity.id
_entity.type
_entity.pdbx_description
1 polymer ?
#
loop_
_entity_poly.entity_id
_entity_poly.type
_entity_poly.pdbx_seq_one_letter_code
_entity_poly.pdbx_strand_id
1 'polypeptide(L)' 'MKIPRITGERAIRALKKVGFEEVGVRGSHHYLHHAGRGAIVTIPVHARKTLAPYILANS' A
#
# COMPACT_ATOMS: atom_id res chain seq x y z
N MET A 1 -2.91 6.07 19.99
CA MET A 1 -2.59 6.65 18.66
C MET A 1 -3.69 6.25 17.69
N LYS A 2 -4.57 7.18 17.30
CA LYS A 2 -5.74 6.89 16.44
C LYS A 2 -5.30 6.99 14.99
N ILE A 3 -5.00 5.86 14.35
CA ILE A 3 -4.60 5.85 12.95
C ILE A 3 -5.84 6.18 12.11
N PRO A 4 -5.80 7.23 11.26
CA PRO A 4 -6.94 7.55 10.41
C PRO A 4 -7.33 6.32 9.59
N ARG A 5 -8.64 6.06 9.45
CA ARG A 5 -9.20 4.92 8.69
C ARG A 5 -9.07 5.14 7.18
N ILE A 6 -7.87 5.43 6.70
CA ILE A 6 -7.55 5.44 5.28
C ILE A 6 -7.00 4.07 4.89
N THR A 7 -7.37 3.58 3.71
CA THR A 7 -6.77 2.35 3.18
C THR A 7 -5.35 2.65 2.71
N GLY A 8 -4.49 1.62 2.64
CA GLY A 8 -3.12 1.79 2.15
C GLY A 8 -3.07 2.37 0.73
N GLU A 9 -4.04 2.01 -0.13
CA GLU A 9 -4.15 2.56 -1.49
C GLU A 9 -4.50 4.05 -1.47
N ARG A 10 -5.35 4.50 -0.54
CA ARG A 10 -5.64 5.94 -0.38
C ARG A 10 -4.42 6.70 0.12
N ALA A 11 -3.62 6.10 1.02
CA ALA A 11 -2.36 6.68 1.47
C ALA A 11 -1.36 6.83 0.32
N ILE A 12 -1.17 5.78 -0.48
CA ILE A 12 -0.29 5.80 -1.66
C ILE A 12 -0.71 6.91 -2.64
N ARG A 13 -2.01 7.00 -2.95
CA ARG A 13 -2.52 8.06 -3.86
C ARG A 13 -2.28 9.46 -3.30
N ALA A 14 -2.46 9.66 -2.00
CA ALA A 14 -2.21 10.96 -1.37
C ALA A 14 -0.72 11.33 -1.41
N LEU A 15 0.17 10.38 -1.14
CA LEU A 15 1.62 10.58 -1.22
C LEU A 15 2.07 10.90 -2.65
N LYS A 16 1.54 10.19 -3.66
CA LYS A 16 1.81 10.47 -5.07
C LYS A 16 1.45 11.90 -5.48
N LYS A 17 0.34 12.46 -4.95
CA LYS A 17 -0.05 13.85 -5.22
C LYS A 17 0.92 14.90 -4.66
N VAL A 18 1.71 14.56 -3.65
CA VAL A 18 2.67 15.48 -3.01
C VAL A 18 4.12 15.18 -3.39
N GLY A 19 4.34 14.49 -4.52
CA GLY A 19 5.66 14.30 -5.12
C GLY A 19 6.39 13.03 -4.71
N PHE A 20 5.72 12.08 -4.04
CA PHE A 20 6.30 10.75 -3.85
C PHE A 20 6.08 9.88 -5.09
N GLU A 21 7.09 9.09 -5.43
CA GLU A 21 7.04 8.10 -6.50
C GLU A 21 7.20 6.71 -5.90
N GLU A 22 6.46 5.74 -6.43
CA GLU A 22 6.57 4.36 -5.99
C GLU A 22 7.78 3.71 -6.66
N VAL A 23 8.75 3.30 -5.85
CA VAL A 23 10.04 2.78 -6.33
C VAL A 23 10.14 1.26 -6.24
N GLY A 24 9.19 0.61 -5.57
CA GLY A 24 9.16 -0.85 -5.51
C GLY A 24 8.03 -1.38 -4.64
N VAL A 25 7.80 -2.69 -4.76
CA VAL A 25 6.83 -3.43 -3.94
C VAL A 25 7.46 -4.75 -3.51
N ARG A 26 7.34 -5.10 -2.23
CA ARG A 26 7.76 -6.40 -1.67
C ARG A 26 6.64 -6.98 -0.81
N GLY A 27 6.00 -8.04 -1.32
CA GLY A 27 4.79 -8.58 -0.70
C GLY A 27 3.69 -7.51 -0.66
N SER A 28 3.14 -7.24 0.52
CA SER A 28 2.16 -6.16 0.71
C SER A 28 2.79 -4.78 0.94
N HIS A 29 4.12 -4.64 0.97
CA HIS A 29 4.76 -3.37 1.30
C HIS A 29 5.10 -2.59 0.05
N HIS A 30 4.55 -1.39 -0.07
CA HIS A 30 4.85 -0.43 -1.12
C HIS A 30 5.88 0.58 -0.63
N TYR A 31 6.94 0.78 -1.40
CA TYR A 31 8.01 1.73 -1.09
C TYR A 31 7.84 2.97 -1.96
N LEU A 32 7.73 4.14 -1.34
CA LEU A 32 7.62 5.41 -2.02
C LEU A 32 8.78 6.33 -1.66
N HIS A 33 9.39 6.96 -2.65
CA HIS A 33 10.51 7.87 -2.51
C HIS A 33 10.12 9.28 -2.97
N HIS A 34 10.54 10.32 -2.26
CA HIS A 34 10.42 11.70 -2.69
C HIS A 34 11.80 12.30 -2.94
N ALA A 35 12.21 12.40 -4.20
CA ALA A 35 13.55 12.85 -4.59
C ALA A 35 13.91 14.22 -4.01
N GLY A 36 13.01 15.21 -4.10
CA GLY A 36 13.27 16.56 -3.58
C GLY A 36 13.36 16.66 -2.05
N ARG A 37 12.97 15.62 -1.30
CA ARG A 37 13.04 15.59 0.18
C ARG A 37 14.02 14.54 0.69
N GLY A 38 14.56 13.68 -0.19
CA GLY A 38 15.38 12.53 0.19
C GLY A 38 14.66 11.54 1.13
N ALA A 39 13.33 11.47 1.06
CA ALA A 39 12.52 10.70 2.01
C ALA A 39 11.99 9.40 1.40
N ILE A 40 11.99 8.31 2.17
CA ILE A 40 11.35 7.05 1.83
C ILE A 40 10.23 6.72 2.81
N VAL A 41 9.09 6.25 2.29
CA VAL A 41 7.92 5.83 3.08
C VAL A 41 7.52 4.42 2.65
N THR A 42 7.28 3.55 3.63
CA THR A 42 6.75 2.21 3.40
C THR A 42 5.29 2.12 3.82
N ILE A 43 4.40 1.74 2.91
CA ILE A 43 2.97 1.57 3.17
C ILE A 43 2.60 0.08 3.03
N PRO A 44 2.15 -0.59 4.10
CA PRO A 44 1.54 -1.91 3.97
C PRO A 44 0.14 -1.78 3.35
N VAL A 45 -0.08 -2.48 2.24
CA VAL A 45 -1.35 -2.62 1.56
C VAL A 45 -1.79 -4.07 1.65
N HIS A 46 -2.65 -4.36 2.64
CA HIS A 46 -3.32 -5.64 2.69
C HIS A 46 -4.49 -5.61 1.71
N ALA A 47 -4.32 -6.21 0.53
CA ALA A 47 -5.46 -6.53 -0.32
C ALA A 47 -6.43 -7.35 0.53
N ARG A 48 -7.66 -6.87 0.70
CA ARG A 48 -8.75 -7.68 1.26
C ARG A 48 -8.84 -8.93 0.39
N LYS A 49 -8.29 -10.05 0.84
CA LYS A 49 -8.42 -11.34 0.15
C LYS A 49 -9.90 -11.68 0.13
N THR A 50 -10.58 -11.45 -1.00
CA THR A 50 -11.73 -12.26 -1.33
C THR A 50 -11.17 -13.58 -1.84
N LEU A 51 -11.19 -14.60 -0.98
CA LEU A 51 -10.92 -15.98 -1.39
C LEU A 51 -11.90 -16.34 -2.51
N ALA A 52 -11.40 -16.94 -3.59
CA ALA A 52 -12.25 -17.47 -4.65
C ALA A 52 -13.16 -18.57 -4.05
N PRO A 53 -14.46 -18.66 -4.41
CA PRO A 53 -15.35 -19.72 -3.93
C PRO A 53 -14.79 -21.13 -4.13
N TYR A 54 -13.98 -21.32 -5.17
CA TYR A 54 -13.29 -22.56 -5.50
C TYR A 54 -12.38 -23.09 -4.36
N ILE A 55 -11.79 -22.22 -3.53
CA ILE A 55 -10.95 -22.64 -2.38
C ILE A 55 -11.79 -23.14 -1.20
N LEU A 56 -13.10 -22.85 -1.15
CA LEU A 56 -14.01 -23.34 -0.10
C LEU A 56 -14.69 -24.67 -0.44
N ALA A 57 -14.58 -25.15 -1.69
CA ALA A 57 -15.35 -26.29 -2.18
C ALA A 57 -14.56 -27.60 -2.29
N ASN A 58 -13.22 -27.59 -2.31
CA ASN A 58 -12.41 -28.80 -2.33
C ASN A 58 -11.02 -28.56 -1.72
N SER A 59 -10.82 -29.08 -0.51
CA SER A 59 -9.56 -29.73 -0.14
C SER A 59 -9.63 -31.17 -0.64
#